data_AF-A0A9P5A5I7-F1
#
_entry.id   AF-A0A9P5A5I7-F1
#
_cell.length_a   1.000
_cell.length_b   1.000
_cell.length_c   1.000
_cell.angle_alpha   90.00
_cell.angle_beta   90.00
_cell.angle_gamma   90.00
#
_symmetry.space_group_name_H-M   'P 1'
#
loop_
_entity.id
_entity.type
_entity.pdbx_description
1 polymer ?
#
loop_
_entity_poly.entity_id
_entity_poly.type
_entity_poly.pdbx_seq_one_letter_code
_entity_poly.pdbx_strand_id
1 'polypeptide(L)'
;MSTSEDLILKHPNNVISNPGYKTSSDKPWARTFKPIKKVTSHTIVGRDNQYHSDFETGFMELQDDDRLRFNQQAVPPNNRHWRLETEADCENWFNTEVVNVVLSAWHSYPSLTQSSHIKPILKDSITETIDSVFSIKVGLQRKTVAIGEIKRNLLIQDEWQNGTIASPDQRKLSQELRG
;
A
#
# COMPACT_ATOMS: atom_id res chain seq x y z
N MET A 1 -24.85 -2.96 -12.87
CA MET A 1 -23.71 -2.20 -12.34
C MET A 1 -22.93 -3.14 -11.44
N SER A 2 -21.61 -3.09 -11.46
CA SER A 2 -20.78 -3.92 -10.57
C SER A 2 -20.78 -3.34 -9.15
N THR A 3 -20.66 -4.22 -8.16
CA THR A 3 -20.41 -3.81 -6.77
C THR A 3 -18.91 -3.60 -6.53
N SER A 4 -18.55 -2.99 -5.40
CA SER A 4 -17.15 -2.90 -4.98
C SER A 4 -16.54 -4.29 -4.76
N GLU A 5 -17.30 -5.23 -4.18
CA GLU A 5 -16.87 -6.63 -4.03
C GLU A 5 -16.53 -7.28 -5.37
N ASP A 6 -17.40 -7.13 -6.37
CA ASP A 6 -17.19 -7.68 -7.72
C ASP A 6 -15.88 -7.23 -8.37
N LEU A 7 -15.38 -6.04 -8.00
CA LEU A 7 -14.16 -5.47 -8.56
C LEU A 7 -12.94 -5.73 -7.68
N ILE A 8 -13.09 -5.69 -6.35
CA ILE A 8 -12.00 -6.00 -5.40
C ILE A 8 -11.50 -7.44 -5.56
N LEU A 9 -12.42 -8.38 -5.83
CA LEU A 9 -12.07 -9.79 -6.03
C LEU A 9 -11.44 -10.08 -7.40
N LYS A 10 -11.26 -9.08 -8.27
CA LYS A 10 -10.65 -9.23 -9.59
C LYS A 10 -9.21 -8.71 -9.58
N HIS A 11 -8.34 -9.42 -10.28
CA HIS A 11 -7.01 -8.90 -10.57
C HIS A 11 -7.07 -7.76 -11.59
N PRO A 12 -6.21 -6.73 -11.46
CA PRO A 12 -6.00 -5.73 -12.50
C PRO A 12 -5.69 -6.39 -13.85
N ASN A 13 -6.33 -5.92 -14.91
CA ASN A 13 -6.23 -6.49 -16.26
C ASN A 13 -5.50 -5.58 -17.26
N ASN A 14 -5.17 -4.35 -16.87
CA ASN A 14 -4.42 -3.42 -17.69
C ASN A 14 -2.98 -3.91 -17.90
N VAL A 15 -2.44 -3.68 -19.11
CA VAL A 15 -1.10 -4.17 -19.51
C VAL A 15 -0.02 -3.39 -18.80
N ILE A 16 0.98 -4.09 -18.26
CA ILE A 16 2.11 -3.50 -17.52
C ILE A 16 3.44 -3.87 -18.21
N SER A 17 4.23 -2.85 -18.52
CA SER A 17 5.65 -2.98 -18.90
C SER A 17 6.53 -2.54 -17.73
N ASN A 18 7.25 -3.49 -17.12
CA ASN A 18 8.18 -3.23 -16.02
C ASN A 18 9.65 -3.42 -16.48
N PRO A 19 10.40 -2.34 -16.78
CA PRO A 19 11.79 -2.42 -17.24
C PRO A 19 12.80 -2.81 -16.16
N GLY A 20 12.38 -3.00 -14.90
CA GLY A 20 13.27 -3.50 -13.85
C GLY A 20 14.22 -2.47 -13.22
N TYR A 21 14.06 -1.17 -13.50
CA TYR A 21 14.90 -0.12 -12.89
C TYR A 21 14.90 -0.15 -11.35
N LYS A 22 15.78 0.59 -10.68
CA LYS A 22 15.82 0.61 -9.22
C LYS A 22 15.93 2.05 -8.76
N THR A 23 15.13 2.43 -7.78
CA THR A 23 15.25 3.73 -7.14
C THR A 23 16.29 3.68 -6.02
N SER A 24 16.77 4.83 -5.59
CA SER A 24 17.64 4.96 -4.42
C SER A 24 16.80 5.33 -3.20
N SER A 25 17.08 4.72 -2.04
CA SER A 25 16.51 5.09 -0.75
C SER A 25 17.64 5.28 0.24
N ASP A 26 17.84 6.52 0.69
CA ASP A 26 18.69 6.85 1.83
C ASP A 26 18.20 8.15 2.45
N LYS A 27 17.15 8.07 3.27
CA LYS A 27 16.61 9.23 4.01
C LYS A 27 17.43 9.42 5.30
N PRO A 28 18.23 10.50 5.46
CA PRO A 28 19.12 10.64 6.61
C PRO A 28 18.39 10.70 7.96
N TRP A 29 17.20 11.30 8.00
CA TRP A 29 16.37 11.39 9.21
C TRP A 29 15.94 10.01 9.72
N ALA A 30 15.72 9.05 8.81
CA ALA A 30 15.24 7.71 9.16
C ALA A 30 16.28 6.92 9.96
N ARG A 31 17.56 7.30 9.89
CA ARG A 31 18.65 6.64 10.64
C ARG A 31 18.50 6.73 12.16
N THR A 32 17.64 7.63 12.65
CA THR A 32 17.30 7.75 14.07
C THR A 32 16.41 6.61 14.57
N PHE A 33 15.64 5.95 13.69
CA PHE A 33 14.80 4.82 14.04
C PHE A 33 15.63 3.54 14.19
N LYS A 34 15.22 2.64 15.08
CA LYS A 34 15.85 1.32 15.17
C LYS A 34 15.45 0.48 13.95
N PRO A 35 16.36 -0.26 13.30
CA PRO A 35 16.00 -1.18 12.23
C PRO A 35 14.94 -2.19 12.66
N ILE A 36 14.13 -2.65 11.71
CA ILE A 36 13.18 -3.76 11.94
C ILE A 36 13.99 -5.05 12.02
N LYS A 37 13.86 -5.78 13.15
CA LYS A 37 14.65 -7.00 13.41
C LYS A 37 13.93 -8.28 13.02
N LYS A 38 12.59 -8.26 13.07
CA LYS A 38 11.71 -9.37 12.71
C LYS A 38 10.56 -8.80 11.90
N VAL A 39 10.30 -9.40 10.75
CA VAL A 39 9.17 -9.09 9.87
C VAL A 39 8.37 -10.37 9.67
N THR A 40 7.06 -10.24 9.67
CA THR A 40 6.16 -11.28 9.16
C THR A 40 5.72 -10.85 7.77
N SER A 41 6.08 -11.63 6.75
CA SER A 41 5.60 -11.39 5.39
C SER A 41 4.35 -12.22 5.15
N HIS A 42 3.25 -11.56 4.80
CA HIS A 42 1.99 -12.21 4.41
C HIS A 42 1.94 -12.52 2.91
N THR A 43 2.98 -12.14 2.17
CA THR A 43 3.18 -12.50 0.76
C THR A 43 4.53 -13.17 0.61
N ILE A 44 4.56 -14.35 0.02
CA ILE A 44 5.77 -15.12 -0.25
C ILE A 44 5.84 -15.51 -1.73
N VAL A 45 7.05 -15.73 -2.24
CA VAL A 45 7.23 -16.38 -3.53
C VAL A 45 7.48 -17.85 -3.25
N GLY A 46 6.57 -18.68 -3.72
CA GLY A 46 6.64 -20.12 -3.54
C GLY A 46 7.77 -20.74 -4.37
N ARG A 47 8.03 -22.03 -4.12
CA ARG A 47 9.01 -22.81 -4.91
C ARG A 47 8.59 -22.98 -6.37
N ASP A 48 7.32 -22.74 -6.67
CA ASP A 48 6.72 -22.67 -8.00
C ASP A 48 6.95 -21.33 -8.71
N ASN A 49 7.70 -20.41 -8.08
CA ASN A 49 7.95 -19.06 -8.55
C ASN A 49 6.66 -18.24 -8.73
N GLN A 50 5.59 -18.60 -8.00
CA GLN A 50 4.34 -17.85 -7.94
C GLN A 50 4.26 -17.08 -6.63
N TYR A 51 3.49 -15.98 -6.65
CA TYR A 51 3.19 -15.21 -5.45
C TYR A 51 2.01 -15.85 -4.71
N HIS A 52 2.22 -16.18 -3.45
CA HIS A 52 1.20 -16.67 -2.53
C HIS A 52 1.00 -15.63 -1.43
N SER A 53 -0.25 -15.30 -1.13
CA SER A 53 -0.57 -14.33 -0.09
C SER A 53 -1.63 -14.90 0.86
N ASP A 54 -1.38 -14.79 2.16
CA ASP A 54 -2.35 -15.09 3.21
C ASP A 54 -2.44 -13.91 4.17
N PHE A 55 -3.57 -13.20 4.11
CA PHE A 55 -3.85 -12.07 4.98
C PHE A 55 -4.93 -12.39 6.02
N GLU A 56 -5.50 -13.60 6.03
CA GLU A 56 -6.56 -14.00 6.96
C GLU A 56 -6.04 -14.04 8.41
N THR A 57 -4.76 -14.39 8.58
CA THR A 57 -4.10 -14.37 9.89
C THR A 57 -3.58 -13.00 10.31
N GLY A 58 -3.49 -12.05 9.36
CA GLY A 58 -2.94 -10.71 9.57
C GLY A 58 -3.99 -9.66 9.88
N PHE A 59 -5.24 -9.87 9.46
CA PHE A 59 -6.35 -8.96 9.68
C PHE A 59 -7.46 -9.58 10.53
N MET A 60 -8.38 -8.74 10.97
CA MET A 60 -9.61 -9.20 11.60
C MET A 60 -10.52 -9.83 10.56
N GLU A 61 -11.32 -10.81 10.98
CA GLU A 61 -12.37 -11.39 10.15
C GLU A 61 -13.36 -10.31 9.70
N LEU A 62 -13.90 -10.51 8.49
CA LEU A 62 -14.99 -9.70 7.97
C LEU A 62 -16.19 -9.74 8.92
N GLN A 63 -16.71 -8.57 9.22
CA GLN A 63 -17.88 -8.35 10.06
C GLN A 63 -19.12 -8.16 9.17
N ASP A 64 -20.30 -8.34 9.75
CA ASP A 64 -21.56 -8.21 8.99
C ASP A 64 -21.75 -6.83 8.35
N ASP A 65 -21.20 -5.77 8.94
CA ASP A 65 -21.29 -4.41 8.43
C ASP A 65 -20.35 -4.12 7.24
N ASP A 66 -19.35 -4.96 6.98
CA ASP A 66 -18.54 -4.90 5.75
C ASP A 66 -19.42 -5.02 4.50
N ARG A 67 -20.58 -5.71 4.60
CA ARG A 67 -21.56 -5.81 3.50
C ARG A 67 -22.05 -4.45 3.01
N LEU A 68 -22.09 -3.43 3.87
CA LEU A 68 -22.46 -2.07 3.47
C LEU A 68 -21.43 -1.47 2.50
N ARG A 69 -20.14 -1.75 2.75
CA ARG A 69 -19.02 -1.32 1.90
C ARG A 69 -18.96 -2.14 0.61
N PHE A 70 -19.12 -3.45 0.71
CA PHE A 70 -19.06 -4.35 -0.43
C PHE A 70 -20.19 -4.13 -1.45
N ASN A 71 -21.38 -3.77 -0.99
CA ASN A 71 -22.52 -3.44 -1.85
C ASN A 71 -22.47 -2.03 -2.46
N GLN A 72 -21.44 -1.21 -2.18
CA GLN A 72 -21.29 0.07 -2.86
C GLN A 72 -21.18 -0.15 -4.37
N GLN A 73 -21.75 0.78 -5.14
CA GLN A 73 -21.60 0.75 -6.59
C GLN A 73 -20.15 1.12 -6.94
N ALA A 74 -19.55 0.34 -7.85
CA ALA A 74 -18.20 0.59 -8.31
C ALA A 74 -18.11 0.59 -9.85
N VAL A 75 -17.09 1.27 -10.35
CA VAL A 75 -16.75 1.36 -11.77
C VAL A 75 -15.31 0.89 -11.94
N PRO A 76 -15.03 0.01 -12.92
CA PRO A 76 -13.67 -0.45 -13.16
C PRO A 76 -12.76 0.69 -13.64
N PRO A 77 -11.44 0.58 -13.44
CA PRO A 77 -10.48 1.48 -14.06
C PRO A 77 -10.61 1.49 -15.59
N ASN A 78 -10.28 2.63 -16.20
CA ASN A 78 -10.25 2.75 -17.67
C ASN A 78 -9.13 1.86 -18.25
N ASN A 79 -9.34 1.35 -19.46
CA ASN A 79 -8.30 0.58 -20.16
C ASN A 79 -7.06 1.47 -20.41
N ARG A 80 -5.88 0.98 -20.02
CA ARG A 80 -4.60 1.70 -20.09
C ARG A 80 -3.42 0.74 -20.27
N HIS A 81 -2.37 1.27 -20.88
CA HIS A 81 -1.05 0.64 -20.87
C HIS A 81 -0.15 1.38 -19.88
N TRP A 82 0.46 0.64 -18.96
CA TRP A 82 1.38 1.15 -17.96
C TRP A 82 2.82 0.85 -18.35
N ARG A 83 3.70 1.82 -18.20
CA ARG A 83 5.14 1.64 -18.26
C ARG A 83 5.73 2.17 -16.97
N LEU A 84 6.25 1.28 -16.14
CA LEU A 84 6.64 1.61 -14.77
C LEU A 84 8.12 1.98 -14.74
N GLU A 85 8.52 3.20 -15.13
CA GLU A 85 9.95 3.57 -15.14
C GLU A 85 10.42 4.14 -13.80
N THR A 86 9.53 4.88 -13.13
CA THR A 86 9.80 5.62 -11.89
C THR A 86 8.96 5.11 -10.73
N GLU A 87 9.28 5.54 -9.51
CA GLU A 87 8.41 5.31 -8.34
C GLU A 87 7.02 5.94 -8.53
N ALA A 88 6.96 7.14 -9.11
CA ALA A 88 5.69 7.82 -9.39
C ALA A 88 4.80 7.04 -10.38
N ASP A 89 5.39 6.35 -11.36
CA ASP A 89 4.62 5.49 -12.27
C ASP A 89 4.02 4.29 -11.52
N CYS A 90 4.79 3.67 -10.62
CA CYS A 90 4.31 2.58 -9.77
C CYS A 90 3.20 3.05 -8.82
N GLU A 91 3.37 4.23 -8.22
CA GLU A 91 2.36 4.84 -7.36
C GLU A 91 1.06 5.11 -8.14
N ASN A 92 1.17 5.73 -9.32
CA ASN A 92 0.01 6.05 -10.14
C ASN A 92 -0.73 4.77 -10.59
N TRP A 93 0.01 3.73 -10.98
CA TRP A 93 -0.55 2.43 -11.28
C TRP A 93 -1.27 1.83 -10.07
N PHE A 94 -0.61 1.77 -8.91
CA PHE A 94 -1.19 1.18 -7.71
C PHE A 94 -2.45 1.93 -7.27
N ASN A 95 -2.40 3.26 -7.28
CA ASN A 95 -3.54 4.09 -6.94
C ASN A 95 -4.71 3.89 -7.92
N THR A 96 -4.43 3.80 -9.22
CA THR A 96 -5.47 3.66 -10.25
C THR A 96 -6.09 2.26 -10.25
N GLU A 97 -5.27 1.23 -10.23
CA GLU A 97 -5.70 -0.15 -10.47
C GLU A 97 -6.13 -0.89 -9.19
N VAL A 98 -5.63 -0.46 -8.02
CA VAL A 98 -5.89 -1.14 -6.74
C VAL A 98 -6.64 -0.23 -5.78
N VAL A 99 -6.05 0.93 -5.43
CA VAL A 99 -6.61 1.80 -4.38
C VAL A 99 -7.97 2.35 -4.78
N ASN A 100 -8.13 2.88 -6.00
CA ASN A 100 -9.41 3.44 -6.45
C ASN A 100 -10.54 2.40 -6.45
N VAL A 101 -10.21 1.15 -6.79
CA VAL A 101 -11.17 0.04 -6.73
C VAL A 101 -11.59 -0.21 -5.28
N VAL A 102 -10.63 -0.28 -4.35
CA VAL A 102 -10.92 -0.48 -2.92
C VAL A 102 -11.67 0.73 -2.33
N LEU A 103 -11.29 1.96 -2.67
CA LEU A 103 -11.90 3.19 -2.18
C LEU A 103 -13.37 3.32 -2.56
N SER A 104 -13.82 2.69 -3.65
CA SER A 104 -15.24 2.65 -3.98
C SER A 104 -16.08 2.03 -2.84
N ALA A 105 -15.54 1.03 -2.14
CA ALA A 105 -16.20 0.40 -0.99
C ALA A 105 -16.33 1.36 0.20
N TRP A 106 -15.39 2.31 0.32
CA TRP A 106 -15.33 3.30 1.39
C TRP A 106 -15.92 4.65 0.96
N HIS A 107 -16.78 4.68 -0.06
CA HIS A 107 -17.40 5.93 -0.50
C HIS A 107 -18.31 6.53 0.59
N SER A 108 -19.10 5.68 1.25
CA SER A 108 -20.15 6.10 2.19
C SER A 108 -19.98 5.59 3.62
N TYR A 109 -19.33 4.43 3.83
CA TYR A 109 -19.44 3.69 5.10
C TYR A 109 -18.09 3.31 5.74
N PRO A 110 -17.45 4.21 6.49
CA PRO A 110 -17.56 5.67 6.38
C PRO A 110 -16.87 6.17 5.11
N SER A 111 -17.16 7.42 4.72
CA SER A 111 -16.46 8.06 3.61
C SER A 111 -14.96 8.26 3.94
N LEU A 112 -14.10 7.65 3.12
CA LEU A 112 -12.66 7.74 3.25
C LEU A 112 -12.08 8.70 2.22
N THR A 113 -11.19 9.59 2.67
CA THR A 113 -10.47 10.54 1.83
C THR A 113 -9.00 10.12 1.71
N GLN A 114 -8.53 10.02 0.46
CA GLN A 114 -7.11 9.93 0.12
C GLN A 114 -6.53 11.33 -0.09
N SER A 115 -5.29 11.54 0.34
CA SER A 115 -4.50 12.73 0.02
C SER A 115 -3.08 12.30 -0.31
N SER A 116 -2.54 12.76 -1.44
CA SER A 116 -1.21 12.36 -1.92
C SER A 116 -0.16 13.42 -1.61
N HIS A 117 1.06 12.97 -1.30
CA HIS A 117 2.22 13.81 -0.98
C HIS A 117 1.95 14.88 0.08
N ILE A 118 1.24 14.50 1.15
CA ILE A 118 0.95 15.40 2.27
C ILE A 118 1.72 15.00 3.52
N LYS A 119 1.88 15.96 4.43
CA LYS A 119 2.32 15.67 5.80
C LYS A 119 1.25 14.84 6.53
N PRO A 120 1.65 13.95 7.45
CA PRO A 120 0.71 13.20 8.28
C PRO A 120 -0.28 14.11 9.01
N ILE A 121 -1.53 13.66 9.14
CA ILE A 121 -2.58 14.35 9.89
C ILE A 121 -2.38 14.03 11.38
N LEU A 122 -1.31 14.58 11.97
CA LEU A 122 -0.98 14.42 13.39
C LEU A 122 -0.88 15.78 14.06
N LYS A 123 -1.07 15.79 15.39
CA LYS A 123 -0.97 16.99 16.21
C LYS A 123 0.48 17.51 16.30
N ASP A 124 1.44 16.59 16.18
CA ASP A 124 2.87 16.89 16.14
C ASP A 124 3.34 17.02 14.69
N SER A 125 4.13 18.05 14.41
CA SER A 125 4.59 18.38 13.06
C SER A 125 5.66 17.39 12.59
N ILE A 126 5.24 16.26 12.01
CA ILE A 126 6.14 15.46 11.19
C ILE A 126 6.47 16.29 9.93
N THR A 127 7.76 16.55 9.69
CA THR A 127 8.22 17.36 8.56
C THR A 127 8.07 16.64 7.22
N GLU A 128 8.06 15.32 7.25
CA GLU A 128 8.14 14.48 6.07
C GLU A 128 6.79 14.32 5.38
N THR A 129 6.83 14.27 4.06
CA THR A 129 5.68 13.96 3.21
C THR A 129 5.60 12.46 2.98
N ILE A 130 4.38 11.93 3.01
CA ILE A 130 4.07 10.53 2.68
C ILE A 130 3.38 10.51 1.33
N ASP A 131 3.65 9.49 0.51
CA ASP A 131 3.07 9.34 -0.83
C ASP A 131 1.54 9.34 -0.79
N SER A 132 0.93 8.59 0.14
CA SER A 132 -0.52 8.57 0.31
C SER A 132 -0.96 8.49 1.77
N VAL A 133 -1.98 9.29 2.13
CA VAL A 133 -2.64 9.26 3.44
C VAL A 133 -4.14 9.04 3.26
N PHE A 134 -4.67 8.04 3.94
CA PHE A 134 -6.08 7.67 3.96
C PHE A 134 -6.68 8.03 5.30
N SER A 135 -7.86 8.64 5.30
CA SER A 135 -8.43 9.23 6.51
C SER A 135 -9.95 9.30 6.48
N ILE A 136 -10.54 9.31 7.66
CA ILE A 136 -11.99 9.45 7.86
C ILE A 136 -12.27 10.64 8.77
N LYS A 137 -13.50 11.17 8.69
CA LYS A 137 -13.98 12.19 9.62
C LYS A 137 -14.78 11.53 10.74
N VAL A 138 -14.37 11.73 11.99
CA VAL A 138 -15.08 11.28 13.20
C VAL A 138 -15.45 12.52 14.02
N GLY A 139 -16.74 12.86 14.01
CA GLY A 139 -17.22 14.14 14.55
C GLY A 139 -16.62 15.32 13.78
N LEU A 140 -15.90 16.21 14.46
CA LEU A 140 -15.21 17.34 13.85
C LEU A 140 -13.73 17.06 13.53
N GLN A 141 -13.23 15.88 13.86
CA GLN A 141 -11.81 15.55 13.72
C GLN A 141 -11.57 14.61 12.54
N ARG A 142 -10.49 14.86 11.79
CA ARG A 142 -9.98 13.96 10.77
C ARG A 142 -9.01 12.97 11.43
N LYS A 143 -9.19 11.68 11.18
CA LYS A 143 -8.34 10.61 11.71
C LYS A 143 -7.71 9.83 10.57
N THR A 144 -6.40 9.62 10.64
CA THR A 144 -5.68 8.75 9.70
C THR A 144 -6.05 7.29 9.95
N VAL A 145 -6.35 6.58 8.87
CA VAL A 145 -6.66 5.13 8.86
C VAL A 145 -5.47 4.35 8.33
N ALA A 146 -4.85 4.84 7.26
CA ALA A 146 -3.68 4.21 6.65
C ALA A 146 -2.75 5.25 6.03
N ILE A 147 -1.49 4.88 5.91
CA ILE A 147 -0.46 5.60 5.17
C ILE A 147 0.19 4.63 4.19
N GLY A 148 0.61 5.13 3.03
CA GLY A 148 1.29 4.35 2.00
C GLY A 148 2.53 5.06 1.52
N GLU A 149 3.62 4.31 1.38
CA GLU A 149 4.88 4.73 0.77
C GLU A 149 5.22 3.71 -0.32
N ILE A 150 5.62 4.18 -1.50
CA ILE A 150 5.97 3.34 -2.64
C ILE A 150 7.48 3.28 -2.78
N LYS A 151 8.00 2.05 -2.81
CA LYS A 151 9.41 1.75 -3.04
C LYS A 151 9.57 0.81 -4.21
N ARG A 152 10.47 1.14 -5.15
CA ARG A 152 10.57 0.39 -6.41
C ARG A 152 11.83 -0.47 -6.48
N ASN A 153 11.62 -1.79 -6.55
CA ASN A 153 12.67 -2.81 -6.75
C ASN A 153 13.80 -2.75 -5.72
N LEU A 154 13.48 -2.40 -4.47
CA LEU A 154 14.46 -2.25 -3.39
C LEU A 154 14.62 -3.48 -2.49
N LEU A 155 13.59 -4.30 -2.37
CA LEU A 155 13.54 -5.40 -1.42
C LEU A 155 14.45 -6.56 -1.88
N ILE A 156 15.30 -7.04 -0.97
CA ILE A 156 15.94 -8.35 -1.11
C ILE A 156 14.93 -9.38 -0.60
N GLN A 157 14.22 -10.00 -1.53
CA GLN A 157 13.07 -10.86 -1.26
C GLN A 157 13.30 -11.88 -0.14
N ASP A 158 14.43 -12.60 -0.18
CA ASP A 158 14.74 -13.64 0.80
C ASP A 158 14.89 -13.10 2.23
N GLU A 159 15.43 -11.90 2.41
CA GLU A 159 15.59 -11.32 3.77
C GLU A 159 14.24 -10.95 4.38
N TRP A 160 13.34 -10.38 3.56
CA TRP A 160 12.01 -9.96 4.01
C TRP A 160 11.07 -11.14 4.23
N GLN A 161 11.11 -12.16 3.35
CA GLN A 161 10.28 -13.37 3.49
C GLN A 161 10.74 -14.26 4.65
N ASN A 162 12.06 -14.40 4.87
CA ASN A 162 12.59 -15.14 6.02
C ASN A 162 12.52 -14.33 7.34
N GLY A 163 12.04 -13.09 7.29
CA GLY A 163 11.85 -12.21 8.44
C GLY A 163 13.16 -11.75 9.11
N THR A 164 14.31 -11.90 8.44
CA THR A 164 15.64 -11.59 8.97
C THR A 164 16.35 -10.57 8.09
N ILE A 165 16.25 -9.28 8.45
CA ILE A 165 16.87 -8.17 7.72
C ILE A 165 18.34 -8.04 8.12
N ALA A 166 19.23 -8.57 7.28
CA ALA A 166 20.65 -8.70 7.55
C ALA A 166 21.48 -7.63 6.83
N SER A 167 21.19 -7.39 5.55
CA SER A 167 22.02 -6.52 4.71
C SER A 167 21.95 -5.06 5.16
N PRO A 168 23.08 -4.32 5.13
CA PRO A 168 23.11 -2.90 5.54
C PRO A 168 22.07 -2.02 4.83
N ASP A 169 21.89 -2.18 3.52
CA ASP A 169 20.92 -1.38 2.75
C ASP A 169 19.48 -1.76 3.08
N GLN A 170 19.19 -3.03 3.35
CA GLN A 170 17.86 -3.46 3.79
C GLN A 170 17.56 -2.99 5.22
N ARG A 171 18.59 -2.89 6.09
CA ARG A 171 18.44 -2.28 7.42
C ARG A 171 18.09 -0.80 7.30
N LYS A 172 18.75 -0.04 6.45
CA LYS A 172 18.40 1.36 6.17
C LYS A 172 16.97 1.48 5.67
N LEU A 173 16.61 0.68 4.67
CA LEU A 173 15.23 0.63 4.15
C LEU A 173 14.21 0.30 5.25
N SER A 174 14.53 -0.64 6.14
CA SER A 174 13.64 -0.98 7.27
C SER A 174 13.46 0.16 8.27
N GLN A 175 14.46 1.02 8.42
CA GLN A 175 14.35 2.22 9.26
C GLN A 175 13.44 3.26 8.59
N GLU A 176 13.57 3.42 7.26
CA GLU A 176 12.69 4.28 6.48
C GLU A 176 11.23 3.82 6.50
N LEU A 177 10.97 2.52 6.39
CA LEU A 177 9.60 1.98 6.45
C LEU A 177 9.00 2.00 7.85
N ARG A 178 9.82 2.22 8.89
CA ARG A 178 9.35 2.32 10.28
C ARG A 178 8.99 3.75 10.67
N GLY A 179 9.72 4.73 10.16
CA GLY A 179 9.52 6.15 10.49
C GLY A 179 8.44 6.78 9.65
#